data_AF-A0AA96LME7-F1
#
_entry.id   AF-A0AA96LME7-F1
#
_cell.length_a   1.000
_cell.length_b   1.000
_cell.length_c   1.000
_cell.angle_alpha   90.00
_cell.angle_beta   90.00
_cell.angle_gamma   90.00
#
_symmetry.space_group_name_H-M   'P 1'
#
loop_
_entity.id
_entity.type
_entity.pdbx_description
1 polymer ?
#
loop_
_entity_poly.entity_id
_entity_poly.type
_entity_poly.pdbx_seq_one_letter_code
_entity_poly.pdbx_strand_id
1 'polypeptide(L)'
;MKHIAWFGFNLGLIVIGFIITVFAFSYFITAEEYTTHSASFVDVQVNPTKDAMMFTLLNILSAILYVSLSKFQIGTYLSKALISLVIIVLHAIIMLYGLVLYEAEFPLTEMRLVTEIIGAIGVIMSGLDLLKNTKRVRTYFIRIND
;
A
#
# COMPACT_ATOMS: atom_id res chain seq x y z
N MET A 1 -19.96 -9.48 -17.10
CA MET A 1 -18.69 -9.84 -17.79
C MET A 1 -17.71 -8.66 -17.92
N LYS A 2 -18.07 -7.52 -18.54
CA LYS A 2 -17.15 -6.37 -18.70
C LYS A 2 -16.60 -5.81 -17.37
N HIS A 3 -17.40 -5.79 -16.30
CA HIS A 3 -16.96 -5.34 -14.96
C HIS A 3 -15.82 -6.20 -14.38
N ILE A 4 -15.90 -7.52 -14.56
CA ILE A 4 -14.92 -8.49 -14.02
C ILE A 4 -13.61 -8.38 -14.78
N ALA A 5 -13.65 -8.21 -16.11
CA ALA A 5 -12.45 -8.00 -16.91
C ALA A 5 -11.68 -6.73 -16.51
N TRP A 6 -12.39 -5.60 -16.34
CA TRP A 6 -11.78 -4.36 -15.87
C TRP A 6 -11.26 -4.47 -14.43
N PHE A 7 -11.98 -5.17 -13.56
CA PHE A 7 -11.52 -5.43 -12.21
C PHE A 7 -10.21 -6.24 -12.22
N GLY A 8 -10.14 -7.32 -13.00
CA GLY A 8 -8.94 -8.14 -13.14
C GLY A 8 -7.73 -7.36 -13.70
N PHE A 9 -7.94 -6.50 -14.70
CA PHE A 9 -6.87 -5.64 -15.23
C PHE A 9 -6.32 -4.68 -14.16
N ASN A 10 -7.19 -3.96 -13.45
CA ASN A 10 -6.75 -3.05 -12.39
C ASN A 10 -6.10 -3.81 -11.22
N LEU A 11 -6.58 -5.03 -10.92
CA LEU A 11 -5.99 -5.90 -9.91
C LEU A 11 -4.57 -6.32 -10.30
N GLY A 12 -4.32 -6.67 -11.57
CA GLY A 12 -2.98 -6.96 -12.06
C GLY A 12 -2.01 -5.78 -11.91
N LEU A 13 -2.50 -4.55 -12.07
CA LEU A 13 -1.68 -3.36 -11.82
C LEU A 13 -1.40 -3.14 -10.32
N ILE A 14 -2.39 -3.38 -9.46
CA ILE A 14 -2.21 -3.35 -7.99
C ILE A 14 -1.11 -4.33 -7.56
N VAL A 15 -1.04 -5.51 -8.16
CA VAL A 15 -0.02 -6.52 -7.83
C VAL A 15 1.40 -5.96 -8.04
N ILE A 16 1.62 -5.11 -9.05
CA ILE A 16 2.94 -4.49 -9.27
C ILE A 16 3.31 -3.58 -8.09
N GLY A 17 2.37 -2.74 -7.63
CA GLY A 17 2.55 -1.90 -6.45
C GLY A 17 2.81 -2.73 -5.19
N PHE A 18 2.08 -3.84 -5.03
CA PHE A 18 2.21 -4.78 -3.91
C PHE A 18 3.57 -5.47 -3.87
N ILE A 19 4.08 -5.93 -5.01
CA ILE A 19 5.42 -6.54 -5.10
C ILE A 19 6.48 -5.55 -4.60
N ILE A 20 6.40 -4.28 -5.01
CA ILE A 20 7.33 -3.24 -4.56
C ILE A 20 7.19 -3.00 -3.05
N THR A 21 5.97 -3.03 -2.50
CA THR A 21 5.75 -2.95 -1.06
C THR A 21 6.43 -4.11 -0.32
N VAL A 22 6.28 -5.34 -0.82
CA VAL A 22 6.92 -6.53 -0.22
C VAL A 22 8.44 -6.40 -0.23
N PHE A 23 9.02 -5.92 -1.33
CA PHE A 23 10.46 -5.63 -1.37
C PHE A 23 10.86 -4.58 -0.34
N ALA A 24 10.08 -3.51 -0.16
CA ALA A 24 10.35 -2.52 0.88
C ALA A 24 10.39 -3.21 2.26
N PHE A 25 9.36 -3.99 2.60
CA PHE A 25 9.30 -4.70 3.88
C PHE A 25 10.42 -5.73 4.09
N SER A 26 11.04 -6.27 3.04
CA SER A 26 12.21 -7.13 3.20
C SER A 26 13.43 -6.38 3.78
N TYR A 27 13.66 -5.13 3.36
CA TYR A 27 14.68 -4.26 3.94
C TYR A 27 14.36 -3.87 5.38
N PHE A 28 13.06 -3.70 5.69
CA PHE A 28 12.60 -3.44 7.04
C PHE A 28 12.94 -4.60 7.98
N ILE A 29 12.52 -5.82 7.64
CA ILE A 29 12.77 -7.04 8.43
C ILE A 29 14.26 -7.27 8.59
N THR A 30 15.05 -7.07 7.53
CA THR A 30 16.53 -7.24 7.60
C THR A 30 17.17 -6.25 8.59
N ALA A 31 16.72 -4.99 8.59
CA ALA A 31 17.21 -3.99 9.54
C ALA A 31 16.79 -4.31 10.99
N GLU A 32 15.57 -4.83 11.17
CA GLU A 32 15.00 -5.19 12.46
C GLU A 32 15.64 -6.43 13.10
N GLU A 33 15.86 -7.49 12.32
CA GLU A 33 16.58 -8.69 12.77
C GLU A 33 17.99 -8.32 13.27
N TYR A 34 18.65 -7.36 12.61
CA TYR A 34 19.97 -6.89 13.00
C TYR A 34 19.98 -6.09 14.32
N THR A 35 18.99 -5.23 14.55
CA THR A 35 18.92 -4.43 15.79
C THR A 35 18.49 -5.27 17.00
N THR A 36 17.66 -6.29 16.78
CA THR A 36 17.05 -7.08 17.86
C THR A 36 17.82 -8.36 18.20
N HIS A 37 18.50 -8.95 17.23
CA HIS A 37 19.37 -10.11 17.43
C HIS A 37 20.82 -9.70 17.20
N SER A 38 21.58 -9.63 18.30
CA SER A 38 23.01 -9.32 18.30
C SER A 38 23.79 -10.14 17.27
N ALA A 39 24.15 -9.52 16.13
CA ALA A 39 25.35 -9.60 15.27
C ALA A 39 26.18 -10.91 15.15
N SER A 40 25.73 -12.06 15.66
CA SER A 40 26.60 -13.21 15.96
C SER A 40 26.44 -14.40 15.00
N PHE A 41 25.51 -14.33 14.04
CA PHE A 41 25.24 -15.46 13.14
C PHE A 41 25.12 -15.11 11.65
N VAL A 42 25.26 -13.83 11.27
CA VAL A 42 25.01 -13.40 9.90
C VAL A 42 26.16 -12.51 9.43
N ASP A 43 27.06 -13.05 8.61
CA ASP A 43 28.13 -12.35 7.86
C ASP A 43 27.56 -11.41 6.75
N VAL A 44 26.33 -10.92 6.90
CA VAL A 44 25.76 -9.94 5.99
C VAL A 44 26.20 -8.56 6.48
N GLN A 45 26.82 -7.80 5.58
CA GLN A 45 27.22 -6.43 5.84
C GLN A 45 25.96 -5.53 5.90
N VAL A 46 25.22 -5.59 7.02
CA VAL A 46 23.99 -4.82 7.22
C VAL A 46 24.35 -3.37 7.53
N ASN A 47 23.70 -2.43 6.83
CA ASN A 47 23.85 -1.00 7.10
C ASN A 47 22.44 -0.42 7.35
N PRO A 48 22.01 -0.34 8.62
CA PRO A 48 20.64 0.01 8.99
C PRO A 48 20.17 1.33 8.37
N THR A 49 21.07 2.31 8.22
CA THR A 49 20.77 3.59 7.57
C THR A 49 20.50 3.43 6.07
N LYS A 50 21.31 2.62 5.38
CA LYS A 50 21.11 2.34 3.96
C LYS A 50 19.81 1.56 3.73
N ASP A 51 19.50 0.61 4.60
CA ASP A 51 18.27 -0.19 4.52
C ASP A 51 17.03 0.68 4.82
N ALA A 52 17.13 1.62 5.77
CA ALA A 52 16.09 2.62 6.04
C ALA A 52 15.83 3.54 4.84
N MET A 53 16.89 3.97 4.15
CA MET A 53 16.76 4.78 2.93
C MET A 53 16.10 3.98 1.79
N MET A 54 16.51 2.72 1.59
CA MET A 54 15.93 1.85 0.57
C MET A 54 14.47 1.51 0.87
N PHE A 55 14.16 1.21 2.12
CA PHE A 55 12.79 1.04 2.60
C PHE A 55 11.95 2.27 2.26
N THR A 56 12.40 3.45 2.68
CA THR A 56 11.67 4.71 2.48
C THR A 56 11.42 4.99 1.01
N LEU A 57 12.45 4.83 0.17
CA LEU A 57 12.33 5.03 -1.28
C LEU A 57 11.30 4.08 -1.90
N LEU A 58 11.38 2.78 -1.61
CA LEU A 58 10.50 1.77 -2.18
C LEU A 58 9.06 1.95 -1.68
N ASN A 59 8.87 2.33 -0.42
CA ASN A 59 7.55 2.54 0.15
C ASN A 59 6.88 3.79 -0.45
N ILE A 60 7.63 4.89 -0.65
CA ILE A 60 7.15 6.08 -1.35
C ILE A 60 6.79 5.75 -2.80
N LEU A 61 7.65 5.00 -3.51
CA LEU A 61 7.37 4.57 -4.89
C LEU A 61 6.09 3.72 -4.98
N SER A 62 5.92 2.78 -4.04
CA SER A 62 4.71 1.98 -3.94
C SER A 62 3.48 2.86 -3.70
N ALA A 63 3.57 3.84 -2.81
CA ALA A 63 2.50 4.81 -2.55
C ALA A 63 2.09 5.59 -3.80
N ILE A 64 3.07 6.10 -4.55
CA ILE A 64 2.83 6.83 -5.81
C ILE A 64 2.12 5.93 -6.81
N LEU A 65 2.52 4.67 -6.90
CA LEU A 65 1.84 3.69 -7.76
C LEU A 65 0.40 3.45 -7.31
N TYR A 66 0.14 3.22 -6.02
CA TYR A 66 -1.22 3.04 -5.51
C TYR A 66 -2.11 4.26 -5.74
N VAL A 67 -1.60 5.48 -5.49
CA VAL A 67 -2.35 6.72 -5.73
C VAL A 67 -2.63 6.91 -7.23
N SER A 68 -1.64 6.66 -8.08
CA SER A 68 -1.81 6.73 -9.54
C SER A 68 -2.83 5.70 -10.01
N LEU A 69 -2.76 4.49 -9.48
CA LEU A 69 -3.71 3.41 -9.75
C LEU A 69 -5.09 3.68 -9.17
N SER A 70 -5.25 4.49 -8.13
CA SER A 70 -6.55 4.92 -7.62
C SER A 70 -7.20 5.94 -8.56
N LYS A 71 -6.42 6.92 -9.05
CA LYS A 71 -6.92 8.01 -9.90
C LYS A 71 -7.18 7.62 -11.36
N PHE A 72 -6.30 6.80 -11.94
CA PHE A 72 -6.31 6.50 -13.37
C PHE A 72 -6.89 5.12 -13.71
N GLN A 73 -7.75 4.58 -12.83
CA GLN A 73 -8.43 3.30 -13.05
C GLN A 73 -9.23 3.32 -14.36
N ILE A 74 -9.15 2.23 -15.10
CA ILE A 74 -9.91 2.05 -16.34
C ILE A 74 -11.11 1.14 -16.05
N GLY A 75 -12.25 1.44 -16.70
CA GLY A 75 -13.44 0.59 -16.64
C GLY A 75 -14.61 1.23 -15.90
N THR A 76 -15.51 0.38 -15.41
CA THR A 76 -16.82 0.79 -14.89
C THR A 76 -16.75 1.33 -13.46
N TYR A 77 -17.67 2.21 -13.06
CA TYR A 77 -17.70 2.78 -11.70
C TYR A 77 -17.72 1.71 -10.59
N LEU A 78 -18.38 0.57 -10.81
CA LEU A 78 -18.38 -0.55 -9.86
C LEU A 78 -16.97 -1.16 -9.70
N SER A 79 -16.30 -1.47 -10.80
CA SER A 79 -14.91 -1.97 -10.79
C SER A 79 -13.97 -0.98 -10.09
N LYS A 80 -14.12 0.32 -10.36
CA LYS A 80 -13.33 1.37 -9.72
C LYS A 80 -13.54 1.43 -8.21
N ALA A 81 -14.80 1.38 -7.76
CA ALA A 81 -15.13 1.33 -6.34
C ALA A 81 -14.51 0.10 -5.65
N LEU A 82 -14.61 -1.09 -6.27
CA LEU A 82 -14.02 -2.31 -5.71
C LEU A 82 -12.49 -2.22 -5.61
N ILE A 83 -11.81 -1.65 -6.61
CA ILE A 83 -10.36 -1.48 -6.59
C ILE A 83 -9.95 -0.45 -5.53
N SER A 84 -10.66 0.68 -5.41
CA SER A 84 -10.42 1.64 -4.32
C SER A 84 -10.57 0.98 -2.94
N LEU A 85 -11.55 0.11 -2.76
CA LEU A 85 -11.72 -0.65 -1.52
C LEU A 85 -10.54 -1.59 -1.26
N VAL A 86 -10.06 -2.32 -2.27
CA VAL A 86 -8.87 -3.19 -2.15
C VAL A 86 -7.64 -2.38 -1.73
N ILE A 87 -7.42 -1.21 -2.31
CA ILE A 87 -6.28 -0.35 -1.94
C ILE A 87 -6.38 0.09 -0.47
N ILE A 88 -7.56 0.46 0.01
CA ILE A 88 -7.79 0.82 1.42
C ILE A 88 -7.44 -0.36 2.33
N VAL A 89 -7.93 -1.56 2.03
CA VAL A 89 -7.67 -2.76 2.83
C VAL A 89 -6.17 -3.09 2.86
N LEU A 90 -5.49 -2.99 1.72
CA LEU A 90 -4.04 -3.20 1.65
C LEU A 90 -3.27 -2.21 2.51
N HIS A 91 -3.58 -0.90 2.43
CA HIS A 91 -2.91 0.09 3.28
C HIS A 91 -3.23 -0.10 4.76
N ALA A 92 -4.45 -0.51 5.11
CA ALA A 92 -4.79 -0.85 6.49
C ALA A 92 -3.95 -2.02 7.02
N ILE A 93 -3.77 -3.09 6.23
CA ILE A 93 -2.90 -4.21 6.59
C ILE A 93 -1.45 -3.75 6.76
N ILE A 94 -0.94 -2.91 5.84
CA ILE A 94 0.42 -2.37 5.87
C ILE A 94 0.66 -1.52 7.12
N MET A 95 -0.26 -0.64 7.48
CA MET A 95 -0.17 0.17 8.71
C MET A 95 -0.26 -0.72 9.95
N LEU A 96 -1.21 -1.67 10.01
CA LEU A 96 -1.29 -2.60 11.13
C LEU A 96 0.01 -3.40 11.30
N TYR A 97 0.63 -3.81 10.21
CA TYR A 97 1.93 -4.48 10.23
C TYR A 97 3.02 -3.55 10.76
N GLY A 98 3.07 -2.30 10.29
CA GLY A 98 4.00 -1.27 10.80
C GLY A 98 3.78 -0.88 12.28
N LEU A 99 2.57 -1.05 12.81
CA LEU A 99 2.24 -0.82 14.22
C LEU A 99 2.54 -2.01 15.13
N VAL A 100 2.39 -3.24 14.64
CA VAL A 100 2.67 -4.48 15.39
C VAL A 100 4.18 -4.71 15.54
N LEU A 101 4.97 -4.22 14.59
CA LEU A 101 6.42 -4.30 14.64
C LEU A 101 7.03 -3.19 15.53
N TYR A 102 7.28 -3.56 16.79
CA TYR A 102 8.36 -3.11 17.70
C TYR A 102 8.27 -1.84 18.56
N GLU A 103 8.89 -1.99 19.74
CA GLU A 103 9.28 -1.00 20.74
C GLU A 103 10.65 -0.35 20.38
N ALA A 104 10.60 0.86 19.84
CA ALA A 104 11.52 1.99 20.04
C ALA A 104 13.06 1.79 19.98
N GLU A 105 13.64 1.53 18.80
CA GLU A 105 15.05 1.90 18.49
C GLU A 105 15.16 2.59 17.11
N PHE A 106 16.01 3.62 17.00
CA PHE A 106 16.37 4.24 15.71
C PHE A 106 17.24 3.26 14.90
N PRO A 107 17.01 3.01 13.58
CA PRO A 107 16.21 3.73 12.59
C PRO A 107 14.78 3.21 12.31
N LEU A 108 14.31 2.20 13.06
CA LEU A 108 12.99 1.58 12.84
C LEU A 108 11.84 2.57 13.08
N THR A 109 12.02 3.52 13.99
CA THR A 109 11.07 4.61 14.23
C THR A 109 10.80 5.48 12.99
N GLU A 110 11.82 5.75 12.16
CA GLU A 110 11.65 6.53 10.93
C GLU A 110 10.89 5.73 9.87
N MET A 111 11.25 4.46 9.70
CA MET A 111 10.57 3.56 8.76
C MET A 111 9.09 3.37 9.13
N ARG A 112 8.77 3.27 10.42
CA ARG A 112 7.39 3.26 10.92
C ARG A 112 6.67 4.55 10.57
N LEU A 113 7.26 5.71 10.89
CA LEU A 113 6.63 7.00 10.59
C LEU A 113 6.32 7.13 9.09
N VAL A 114 7.25 6.73 8.23
CA VAL A 114 7.05 6.70 6.78
C VAL A 114 5.88 5.80 6.40
N THR A 115 5.81 4.59 6.95
CA THR A 115 4.73 3.61 6.69
C THR A 115 3.38 4.15 7.08
N GLU A 116 3.26 4.74 8.27
CA GLU A 116 2.00 5.31 8.77
C GLU A 116 1.54 6.50 7.94
N ILE A 117 2.46 7.43 7.61
CA ILE A 117 2.13 8.61 6.79
C ILE A 117 1.67 8.17 5.40
N ILE A 118 2.41 7.27 4.75
CA ILE A 118 2.08 6.75 3.43
C ILE A 118 0.75 5.97 3.47
N GLY A 119 0.60 5.12 4.49
CA GLY A 119 -0.62 4.38 4.79
C GLY A 119 -1.84 5.28 4.85
N ALA A 120 -1.77 6.32 5.68
CA ALA A 120 -2.84 7.28 5.88
C ALA A 120 -3.18 8.03 4.57
N ILE A 121 -2.16 8.49 3.82
CA ILE A 121 -2.37 9.15 2.52
C ILE A 121 -3.09 8.20 1.55
N GLY A 122 -2.66 6.95 1.44
CA GLY A 122 -3.27 5.94 0.58
C GLY A 122 -4.74 5.70 0.94
N VAL A 123 -5.04 5.52 2.23
CA VAL A 123 -6.41 5.33 2.73
C VAL A 123 -7.29 6.55 2.43
N ILE A 124 -6.82 7.77 2.69
CA ILE A 124 -7.59 8.99 2.44
C ILE A 124 -7.90 9.13 0.94
N MET A 125 -6.87 8.99 0.10
CA MET A 125 -7.00 9.18 -1.35
C MET A 125 -7.95 8.14 -1.96
N SER A 126 -7.77 6.86 -1.63
CA SER A 126 -8.64 5.79 -2.12
C SER A 126 -10.03 5.85 -1.49
N GLY A 127 -10.17 6.37 -0.26
CA GLY A 127 -11.47 6.62 0.38
C GLY A 127 -12.28 7.66 -0.37
N LEU A 128 -11.67 8.77 -0.80
CA LEU A 128 -12.32 9.79 -1.62
C LEU A 128 -12.78 9.21 -2.98
N ASP A 129 -11.93 8.40 -3.62
CA ASP A 129 -12.27 7.74 -4.88
C ASP A 129 -13.41 6.71 -4.70
N LEU A 130 -13.39 5.94 -3.61
CA LEU A 130 -14.46 4.99 -3.27
C LEU A 130 -15.81 5.72 -3.13
N LEU A 131 -15.86 6.82 -2.37
CA LEU A 131 -17.08 7.61 -2.17
C LEU A 131 -17.60 8.17 -3.50
N LYS A 132 -16.70 8.73 -4.33
CA LYS A 132 -17.04 9.28 -5.65
C LYS A 132 -17.61 8.21 -6.58
N ASN A 133 -16.97 7.05 -6.65
CA ASN A 133 -17.39 5.97 -7.53
C ASN A 133 -18.69 5.31 -7.06
N THR A 134 -18.86 5.11 -5.75
CA THR A 134 -20.08 4.53 -5.17
C THR A 134 -21.31 5.41 -5.39
N LYS A 135 -21.18 6.74 -5.24
CA LYS A 135 -22.26 7.69 -5.56
C LYS A 135 -22.70 7.57 -7.02
N ARG A 136 -21.74 7.48 -7.96
CA ARG A 136 -22.02 7.33 -9.40
C ARG A 136 -22.67 6.00 -9.75
N VAL A 137 -22.26 4.91 -9.09
CA VAL A 137 -22.90 3.60 -9.23
C VAL A 137 -24.38 3.68 -8.83
N ARG A 138 -24.68 4.27 -7.65
CA ARG A 138 -26.05 4.43 -7.17
C ARG A 138 -26.92 5.24 -8.14
N THR A 139 -26.43 6.37 -8.64
CA THR A 139 -27.16 7.20 -9.61
C THR A 139 -27.44 6.45 -10.91
N TYR A 140 -26.47 5.66 -11.40
CA TYR A 140 -26.65 4.86 -12.61
C TYR A 140 -27.76 3.80 -12.44
N PHE A 141 -27.82 3.12 -11.28
CA PHE A 141 -28.85 2.13 -11.02
C PHE A 141 -30.24 2.73 -10.83
N ILE A 142 -30.36 3.89 -10.17
CA ILE A 142 -31.66 4.58 -10.02
C ILE A 142 -32.22 4.94 -11.40
N ARG A 143 -31.40 5.54 -12.27
CA ARG A 143 -31.83 6.01 -13.60
C ARG A 143 -32.24 4.91 -14.58
N ILE A 144 -31.91 3.66 -14.32
CA ILE A 144 -32.29 2.51 -15.17
C ILE A 144 -33.61 1.90 -14.69
N ASN A 145 -33.96 2.11 -13.43
CA ASN A 145 -35.16 1.56 -12.80
C ASN A 145 -36.34 2.55 -12.75
N ASP A 146 -36.11 3.83 -13.11
CA ASP A 146 -37.13 4.86 -13.36
C ASP A 146 -37.50 4.89 -14.85
#